data_AF-A0A969MFY8-F1
#
_entry.id   AF-A0A969MFY8-F1
#
_cell.length_a   1.000
_cell.length_b   1.000
_cell.length_c   1.000
_cell.angle_alpha   90.00
_cell.angle_beta   90.00
_cell.angle_gamma   90.00
#
_symmetry.space_group_name_H-M   'P 1'
#
loop_
_entity.id
_entity.type
_entity.pdbx_description
1 polymer ?
#
loop_
_entity_poly.entity_id
_entity_poly.type
_entity_poly.pdbx_seq_one_letter_code
_entity_poly.pdbx_strand_id
1 'polypeptide(L)'
;MKPPIEQAKEHILKYLIGAGPEVKLFIVPCYRRDYEHYSRAVNDIEVQTIFKTRGIQGRVEIVSDEPEILIATVKDVAEGRSDAFLRNYQKKRGFGH
;
A
#
# COMPACT_ATOMS: atom_id res chain seq x y z
N MET A 1 19.53 -13.43 6.24
CA MET A 1 18.33 -12.88 5.56
C MET A 1 17.35 -12.45 6.62
N LYS A 2 16.74 -11.26 6.49
CA LYS A 2 15.69 -10.83 7.42
C LYS A 2 14.40 -11.67 7.18
N PRO A 3 13.59 -11.94 8.21
CA PRO A 3 12.28 -12.57 8.06
C PRO A 3 11.40 -11.84 7.04
N PRO A 4 10.54 -12.53 6.26
CA PRO A 4 9.64 -11.90 5.29
C PRO A 4 8.76 -10.79 5.86
N ILE A 5 8.32 -10.94 7.12
CA ILE A 5 7.53 -9.93 7.83
C ILE A 5 8.34 -8.67 8.15
N GLU A 6 9.62 -8.80 8.51
CA GLU A 6 10.49 -7.64 8.77
C GLU A 6 10.82 -6.90 7.48
N GLN A 7 11.02 -7.63 6.39
CA GLN A 7 11.18 -7.04 5.06
C GLN A 7 9.92 -6.26 4.64
N ALA A 8 8.72 -6.81 4.86
CA ALA A 8 7.46 -6.12 4.59
C ALA A 8 7.29 -4.86 5.45
N LYS A 9 7.65 -4.92 6.74
CA LYS A 9 7.61 -3.76 7.65
C LYS A 9 8.56 -2.65 7.20
N GLU A 10 9.82 -2.97 6.92
CA GLU A 10 10.79 -1.98 6.41
C GLU A 10 10.33 -1.34 5.11
N HIS A 11 9.73 -2.15 4.22
CA HIS A 11 9.17 -1.66 2.98
C HIS A 11 8.06 -0.63 3.22
N ILE A 12 7.08 -0.94 4.08
CA ILE A 12 5.99 -0.02 4.44
C ILE A 12 6.55 1.26 5.09
N LEU A 13 7.44 1.13 6.08
CA LEU A 13 7.99 2.26 6.82
C LEU A 13 8.77 3.21 5.91
N LYS A 14 9.56 2.69 4.96
CA LYS A 14 10.31 3.50 4.00
C LYS A 14 9.42 4.49 3.25
N TYR A 15 8.28 4.01 2.75
CA TYR A 15 7.34 4.84 2.02
C TYR A 15 6.43 5.68 2.93
N LEU A 16 6.07 5.15 4.10
CA LEU A 16 5.23 5.86 5.06
C LEU A 16 5.95 7.06 5.68
N ILE A 17 7.25 6.96 5.95
CA ILE A 17 8.06 8.06 6.48
C ILE A 17 8.17 9.19 5.45
N GLY A 18 8.39 8.84 4.17
CA GLY A 18 8.50 9.78 3.05
C GLY A 18 7.18 10.34 2.54
N ALA A 19 6.04 9.79 2.97
CA ALA A 19 4.72 10.31 2.62
C ALA A 19 4.51 11.73 3.16
N GLY A 20 4.11 12.65 2.29
CA GLY A 20 3.79 14.02 2.66
C GLY A 20 2.55 14.13 3.56
N PRO A 21 2.36 15.28 4.22
CA PRO A 21 1.25 15.49 5.16
C PRO A 21 -0.14 15.41 4.51
N GLU A 22 -0.21 15.57 3.18
CA GLU A 22 -1.44 15.41 2.39
C GLU A 22 -1.84 13.95 2.14
N VAL A 23 -1.05 12.96 2.54
CA VAL A 23 -1.45 11.55 2.42
C VAL A 23 -2.45 11.21 3.53
N LYS A 24 -3.58 10.60 3.16
CA LYS A 24 -4.59 10.08 4.11
C LYS A 24 -4.97 8.62 3.86
N LEU A 25 -4.58 8.06 2.73
CA LEU A 25 -4.78 6.66 2.40
C LEU A 25 -3.46 6.08 1.91
N PHE A 26 -3.04 4.98 2.53
CA PHE A 26 -1.81 4.28 2.19
C PHE A 26 -2.16 2.85 1.80
N ILE A 27 -2.06 2.55 0.50
CA ILE A 27 -2.39 1.23 -0.04
C ILE A 27 -1.07 0.48 -0.26
N VAL A 28 -0.98 -0.71 0.31
CA VAL A 28 0.17 -1.60 0.13
C VAL A 28 -0.22 -2.72 -0.82
N PRO A 29 0.07 -2.58 -2.13
CA PRO A 29 -0.13 -3.66 -3.06
C PRO A 29 0.88 -4.76 -2.79
N CYS A 30 0.43 -6.02 -2.77
CA CYS A 30 1.30 -7.18 -2.63
C CYS A 30 0.76 -8.38 -3.41
N TYR A 31 1.62 -9.33 -3.71
CA TYR A 31 1.18 -10.62 -4.22
C TYR A 31 0.37 -11.39 -3.18
N ARG A 32 -0.52 -12.27 -3.66
CA ARG A 32 -1.32 -13.15 -2.79
C ARG A 32 -0.47 -13.97 -1.82
N ARG A 33 0.70 -14.45 -2.27
CA ARG A 33 1.64 -15.23 -1.43
C ARG A 33 2.27 -14.42 -0.29
N ASP A 34 2.37 -13.11 -0.45
CA ASP A 34 3.02 -12.20 0.49
C ASP A 34 1.99 -11.47 1.39
N TYR A 35 0.69 -11.62 1.09
CA TYR A 35 -0.42 -10.92 1.76
C TYR A 35 -0.38 -11.08 3.28
N GLU A 36 -0.15 -12.28 3.80
CA GLU A 36 -0.12 -12.48 5.25
C GLU A 36 1.03 -11.71 5.91
N HIS A 37 2.19 -11.61 5.26
CA HIS A 37 3.32 -10.85 5.77
C HIS A 37 3.03 -9.35 5.78
N TYR A 38 2.49 -8.83 4.68
CA TYR A 38 2.12 -7.41 4.58
C TYR A 38 0.94 -7.03 5.48
N SER A 39 -0.06 -7.90 5.60
CA SER A 39 -1.20 -7.70 6.48
C SER A 39 -0.76 -7.60 7.94
N ARG A 40 0.14 -8.50 8.38
CA ARG A 40 0.72 -8.42 9.73
C ARG A 40 1.59 -7.17 9.90
N ALA A 41 2.38 -6.81 8.89
CA ALA A 41 3.23 -5.62 8.96
C ALA A 41 2.43 -4.30 8.98
N VAL A 42 1.32 -4.19 8.23
CA VAL A 42 0.42 -3.02 8.29
C VAL A 42 -0.25 -2.89 9.66
N ASN A 43 -0.52 -4.02 10.33
CA ASN A 43 -1.08 -4.05 11.68
C ASN A 43 -0.02 -4.04 12.79
N ASP A 44 1.27 -3.92 12.45
CA ASP A 44 2.35 -3.82 13.43
C ASP A 44 2.23 -2.52 14.24
N ILE A 45 2.63 -2.56 15.50
CA ILE A 45 2.45 -1.45 16.44
C ILE A 45 3.20 -0.18 15.98
N GLU A 46 4.39 -0.33 15.38
CA GLU A 46 5.18 0.80 14.90
C GLU A 46 4.48 1.48 13.72
N VAL A 47 3.99 0.68 12.78
CA VAL A 47 3.28 1.15 11.58
C VAL A 47 1.95 1.81 11.97
N GLN A 48 1.18 1.18 12.86
CA GLN A 48 -0.09 1.71 13.35
C GLN A 48 0.08 3.02 14.13
N THR A 49 1.19 3.17 14.87
CA THR A 49 1.49 4.41 15.59
C THR A 49 1.69 5.58 14.62
N ILE A 50 2.40 5.35 13.50
CA ILE A 50 2.61 6.37 12.48
C ILE A 50 1.30 6.68 11.76
N PHE A 51 0.51 5.66 11.40
CA PHE A 51 -0.81 5.85 10.78
C PHE A 51 -1.73 6.71 11.65
N LYS A 52 -1.83 6.41 12.95
CA LYS A 52 -2.62 7.20 13.89
C LYS A 52 -2.11 8.63 14.03
N THR A 53 -0.79 8.78 14.23
CA THR A 53 -0.15 10.09 14.39
C THR A 53 -0.37 11.00 13.17
N ARG A 54 -0.35 10.43 11.97
CA ARG A 54 -0.53 11.18 10.71
C ARG A 54 -1.98 11.23 10.22
N GLY A 55 -2.90 10.50 10.88
CA GLY A 55 -4.28 10.34 10.43
C GLY A 55 -4.40 9.69 9.06
N ILE A 56 -3.55 8.70 8.78
CA ILE A 56 -3.51 7.93 7.54
C ILE A 56 -4.23 6.60 7.75
N GLN A 57 -5.11 6.23 6.83
CA GLN A 57 -5.70 4.90 6.78
C GLN A 57 -4.80 3.98 5.95
N GLY A 58 -4.30 2.89 6.55
CA GLY A 58 -3.50 1.88 5.88
C GLY A 58 -4.34 0.66 5.49
N ARG A 59 -4.19 0.14 4.28
CA ARG A 59 -4.76 -1.17 3.89
C ARG A 59 -3.85 -1.92 2.92
N VAL A 60 -3.92 -3.24 2.96
CA VAL A 60 -3.21 -4.13 2.03
C VAL A 60 -4.17 -4.53 0.93
N GLU A 61 -3.72 -4.49 -0.32
CA GLU A 61 -4.49 -4.91 -1.49
C GLU A 61 -3.73 -6.01 -2.22
N ILE A 62 -4.41 -7.10 -2.54
CA ILE A 62 -3.82 -8.20 -3.31
C ILE A 62 -3.85 -7.81 -4.79
N VAL A 63 -2.67 -7.81 -5.42
CA VAL A 63 -2.53 -7.59 -6.87
C VAL A 63 -2.02 -8.86 -7.56
N SER A 64 -2.44 -9.05 -8.81
CA SER A 64 -2.12 -10.24 -9.62
C SER A 64 -0.77 -10.15 -10.33
N ASP A 65 -0.23 -8.94 -10.51
CA ASP A 65 1.04 -8.64 -11.19
C ASP A 65 1.96 -7.79 -10.30
N GLU A 66 3.21 -7.57 -10.73
CA GLU A 66 4.29 -6.93 -9.97
C GLU A 66 3.86 -5.74 -9.08
N PRO A 67 3.90 -5.87 -7.74
CA PRO A 67 3.41 -4.84 -6.84
C PRO A 67 4.31 -3.61 -6.86
N GLU A 68 3.92 -2.59 -7.62
CA GLU A 68 4.43 -1.23 -7.45
C GLU A 68 3.67 -0.56 -6.31
N ILE A 69 4.35 -0.15 -5.23
CA ILE A 69 3.70 0.52 -4.10
C ILE A 69 2.97 1.78 -4.55
N LEU A 70 1.68 1.84 -4.22
CA LEU A 70 0.76 2.88 -4.67
C LEU A 70 0.50 3.84 -3.51
N ILE A 71 1.14 5.00 -3.55
CA ILE A 71 0.92 6.08 -2.59
C ILE A 71 -0.08 7.06 -3.20
N ALA A 72 -1.29 7.15 -2.63
CA ALA A 72 -2.32 8.09 -3.07
C ALA A 72 -2.45 9.26 -2.10
N THR A 73 -2.44 10.49 -2.62
CA THR A 73 -2.67 11.71 -1.82
C THR A 73 -4.17 11.91 -1.56
N VAL A 74 -4.54 12.79 -0.61
CA VAL A 74 -5.94 13.23 -0.41
C VAL A 74 -6.58 13.71 -1.70
N LYS A 75 -5.80 14.38 -2.55
CA LYS A 75 -6.27 14.85 -3.85
C LYS A 75 -6.60 13.70 -4.78
N ASP A 76 -5.77 12.65 -4.79
CA ASP A 76 -6.01 11.46 -5.64
C ASP A 76 -7.22 10.64 -5.17
N VAL A 77 -7.46 10.57 -3.86
CA VAL A 77 -8.67 9.95 -3.30
C VAL A 77 -9.90 10.81 -3.60
N ALA A 78 -9.83 12.12 -3.38
CA ALA A 78 -10.93 13.05 -3.62
C ALA A 78 -11.31 13.16 -5.11
N GLU A 79 -10.34 13.02 -6.01
CA GLU A 79 -10.54 13.07 -7.46
C GLU A 79 -10.86 11.68 -8.07
N GLY A 80 -11.01 10.63 -7.25
CA GLY A 80 -11.28 9.26 -7.73
C GLY A 80 -10.14 8.65 -8.55
N ARG A 81 -8.94 9.24 -8.50
CA ARG A 81 -7.74 8.76 -9.21
C ARG A 81 -7.19 7.49 -8.60
N SER A 82 -7.39 7.27 -7.30
CA SER A 82 -7.08 5.99 -6.63
C SER A 82 -7.89 4.84 -7.24
N ASP A 83 -9.20 5.02 -7.39
CA ASP A 83 -10.08 4.05 -8.04
C ASP A 83 -9.81 3.92 -9.54
N ALA A 84 -9.51 5.03 -10.23
CA ALA A 84 -9.14 5.02 -11.64
C ALA A 84 -7.78 4.35 -11.89
N PHE A 85 -6.80 4.51 -10.99
CA PHE A 85 -5.53 3.81 -11.03
C PHE A 85 -5.73 2.33 -10.77
N LEU A 86 -6.47 1.95 -9.72
CA LEU A 86 -6.79 0.54 -9.44
C LEU A 86 -7.52 -0.11 -10.63
N ARG A 87 -8.51 0.57 -11.22
CA ARG A 87 -9.21 0.11 -12.43
C ARG A 87 -8.28 0.03 -13.63
N ASN A 88 -7.39 1.00 -13.85
CA ASN A 88 -6.45 0.99 -14.97
C ASN A 88 -5.31 -0.02 -14.78
N TYR A 89 -4.89 -0.27 -13.55
CA TYR A 89 -3.91 -1.30 -13.21
C TYR A 89 -4.52 -2.70 -13.44
N GLN A 90 -5.78 -2.90 -13.03
CA GLN A 90 -6.55 -4.10 -13.37
C GLN A 90 -6.82 -4.23 -14.89
N LYS A 91 -7.07 -3.11 -15.60
CA LYS A 91 -7.34 -3.11 -17.05
C LYS A 91 -6.10 -3.25 -17.93
N LYS A 92 -4.96 -2.66 -17.56
CA LYS A 92 -3.74 -2.68 -18.40
C LYS A 92 -3.11 -4.07 -18.53
N ARG A 93 -3.52 -5.04 -17.70
CA ARG A 93 -2.97 -6.40 -17.73
C ARG A 93 -4.03 -7.51 -17.77
N GLY A 94 -5.32 -7.15 -17.89
CA GLY A 94 -6.39 -8.08 -18.22
C GLY A 94 -6.81 -7.89 -19.68
N PHE A 95 -6.58 -8.90 -20.52
CA PHE A 95 -6.88 -9.02 -21.95
C PHE A 95 -5.81 -8.51 -22.94
N GLY A 96 -4.72 -9.27 -23.02
CA GLY A 96 -3.98 -9.49 -24.26
C GLY A 96 -3.93 -10.98 -24.56
N HIS A 97 -4.91 -11.45 -25.35
CA HIS A 97 -5.13 -12.81 -25.89
C HIS A 97 -5.61 -13.90 -24.93
#